data_AF-A0A8T5LCR5-F1
#
_entry.id   AF-A0A8T5LCR5-F1
#
_cell.length_a   1.000
_cell.length_b   1.000
_cell.length_c   1.000
_cell.angle_alpha   90.00
_cell.angle_beta   90.00
_cell.angle_gamma   90.00
#
_symmetry.space_group_name_H-M   'P 1'
#
loop_
_entity.id
_entity.type
_entity.pdbx_description
1 polymer ?
#
loop_
_entity_poly.entity_id
_entity_poly.type
_entity_poly.pdbx_seq_one_letter_code
_entity_poly.pdbx_strand_id
1 'polypeptide(L)'
;KFSKMPSAAALQHFRMSNDVDNLIGKILDPVLPDERKNKIEEERIKEINNPDELLGVLEQDIDTANNGLLINKMLEYDDFIIPKLIAKLENNTDDFFVEFSIRLIRESKNDFYSELVLNTLPSIKHAYTLSTVCLLLGFIGKKEALKPVWNIYNFFKDKYPNKTFDQGPLFALFEFKDRGLL
;
A
#
# COMPACT_ATOMS: atom_id res chain seq x y z
N LYS A 1 13.74 -27.90 7.26
CA LYS A 1 13.20 -26.88 8.19
C LYS A 1 12.43 -25.88 7.34
N PHE A 2 11.11 -25.83 7.47
CA PHE A 2 10.23 -25.04 6.61
C PHE A 2 10.74 -23.61 6.47
N SER A 3 11.00 -23.20 5.23
CA SER A 3 11.09 -21.80 4.83
C SER A 3 9.83 -21.11 5.37
N LYS A 4 9.93 -20.35 6.45
CA LYS A 4 8.82 -19.51 6.90
C LYS A 4 8.57 -18.54 5.75
N MET A 5 7.41 -18.65 5.12
CA MET A 5 7.00 -17.65 4.13
C MET A 5 7.11 -16.26 4.79
N PRO A 6 7.63 -15.25 4.07
CA PRO A 6 7.63 -13.89 4.57
C PRO A 6 6.19 -13.46 4.85
N SER A 7 5.99 -12.62 5.87
CA SER A 7 4.67 -12.07 6.14
C SER A 7 4.24 -11.11 5.03
N ALA A 8 2.93 -10.82 4.98
CA ALA A 8 2.42 -9.78 4.09
C ALA A 8 3.11 -8.43 4.31
N ALA A 9 3.33 -8.01 5.56
CA ALA A 9 4.06 -6.78 5.87
C ALA A 9 5.51 -6.79 5.35
N ALA A 10 6.21 -7.92 5.44
CA ALA A 10 7.57 -8.05 4.90
C ALA A 10 7.59 -8.01 3.37
N LEU A 11 6.60 -8.64 2.72
CA LEU A 11 6.43 -8.58 1.26
C LEU A 11 6.11 -7.16 0.79
N GLN A 12 5.20 -6.46 1.48
CA GLN A 12 4.88 -5.06 1.17
C GLN A 12 6.07 -4.14 1.43
N HIS A 13 6.78 -4.31 2.54
CA HIS A 13 8.00 -3.54 2.82
C HIS A 13 9.04 -3.75 1.72
N PHE A 14 9.27 -4.99 1.27
CA PHE A 14 10.17 -5.28 0.15
C PHE A 14 9.71 -4.65 -1.17
N ARG A 15 8.41 -4.76 -1.50
CA ARG A 15 7.79 -4.19 -2.71
C ARG A 15 7.79 -2.67 -2.73
N MET A 16 7.70 -2.03 -1.57
CA MET A 16 7.85 -0.60 -1.47
C MET A 16 9.35 -0.28 -1.58
N SER A 17 10.20 -0.80 -0.70
CA SER A 17 11.64 -0.50 -0.68
C SER A 17 12.36 -0.67 -2.03
N ASN A 18 11.90 -1.59 -2.87
CA ASN A 18 12.44 -1.85 -4.21
C ASN A 18 11.35 -1.53 -5.23
N ASP A 19 11.66 -0.90 -6.36
CA ASP A 19 10.68 -0.63 -7.44
C ASP A 19 10.30 -1.92 -8.19
N VAL A 20 9.62 -2.84 -7.47
CA VAL A 20 9.37 -4.22 -7.89
C VAL A 20 8.32 -4.28 -9.00
N ASP A 21 7.37 -3.34 -9.07
CA ASP A 21 6.27 -3.41 -10.03
C ASP A 21 6.74 -3.22 -11.47
N ASN A 22 7.69 -2.30 -11.68
CA ASN A 22 8.34 -2.11 -12.97
C ASN A 22 9.17 -3.35 -13.40
N LEU A 23 9.64 -4.14 -12.43
CA LEU A 23 10.35 -5.39 -12.68
C LEU A 23 9.39 -6.55 -12.96
N ILE A 24 8.27 -6.63 -12.24
CA ILE A 24 7.25 -7.66 -12.39
C ILE A 24 6.61 -7.58 -13.78
N GLY A 25 6.22 -6.40 -14.27
CA GLY A 25 5.68 -6.25 -15.62
C GLY A 25 6.65 -6.77 -16.68
N LYS A 26 7.93 -6.38 -16.59
CA LYS A 26 8.98 -6.82 -17.53
C LYS A 26 9.28 -8.32 -17.49
N ILE A 27 9.11 -8.98 -16.34
CA ILE A 27 9.44 -10.40 -16.16
C ILE A 27 8.23 -11.31 -16.45
N LEU A 28 7.02 -10.86 -16.16
CA LEU A 28 5.80 -11.67 -16.32
C LEU A 28 5.18 -11.59 -17.71
N ASP A 29 5.42 -10.52 -18.48
CA ASP A 29 4.96 -10.37 -19.87
C ASP A 29 5.17 -11.63 -20.75
N PRO A 30 6.29 -12.38 -20.65
CA PRO A 30 6.50 -13.57 -21.48
C PRO A 30 5.89 -14.88 -20.94
N VAL A 31 5.31 -14.89 -19.73
CA VAL A 31 4.99 -16.14 -18.99
C VAL A 31 3.50 -16.29 -18.67
N LEU A 32 2.67 -15.24 -18.88
CA LEU A 32 1.27 -15.27 -18.47
C LEU A 32 0.37 -16.02 -19.48
N PRO A 33 -0.49 -16.96 -19.04
CA PRO A 33 -1.32 -17.79 -19.92
C PRO A 33 -2.39 -17.03 -20.72
N ASP A 34 -2.74 -15.80 -20.31
CA ASP A 34 -3.87 -15.03 -20.83
C ASP A 34 -3.44 -13.62 -21.31
N GLU A 35 -2.41 -13.54 -22.16
CA GLU A 35 -1.93 -12.28 -22.77
C GLU A 35 -3.07 -11.41 -23.34
N ARG A 36 -4.14 -12.03 -23.87
CA ARG A 36 -5.26 -11.32 -24.47
C ARG A 36 -6.11 -10.57 -23.42
N LYS A 37 -6.38 -11.18 -22.26
CA LYS A 37 -7.14 -10.52 -21.19
C LYS A 37 -6.34 -9.35 -20.61
N ASN A 38 -5.05 -9.56 -20.40
CA ASN A 38 -4.15 -8.53 -19.87
C ASN A 38 -4.03 -7.34 -20.81
N LYS A 39 -3.91 -7.56 -22.13
CA LYS A 39 -3.89 -6.49 -23.13
C LYS A 39 -5.19 -5.70 -23.19
N ILE A 40 -6.35 -6.36 -23.09
CA ILE A 40 -7.66 -5.66 -23.08
C ILE A 40 -7.78 -4.78 -21.84
N GLU A 41 -7.35 -5.29 -20.69
CA GLU A 41 -7.35 -4.52 -19.44
C GLU A 41 -6.34 -3.36 -19.47
N GLU A 42 -5.15 -3.58 -20.03
CA GLU A 42 -4.15 -2.56 -20.28
C GLU A 42 -4.69 -1.42 -21.17
N GLU A 43 -5.30 -1.76 -22.30
CA GLU A 43 -5.94 -0.80 -23.21
C GLU A 43 -7.05 -0.02 -22.50
N ARG A 44 -7.92 -0.72 -21.75
CA ARG A 44 -8.97 -0.09 -20.93
C ARG A 44 -8.40 0.93 -19.94
N ILE A 45 -7.35 0.57 -19.19
CA ILE A 45 -6.75 1.48 -18.20
C ILE A 45 -6.18 2.74 -18.88
N LYS A 46 -5.53 2.59 -20.03
CA LYS A 46 -4.95 3.70 -20.79
C LYS A 46 -6.00 4.69 -21.31
N GLU A 47 -7.18 4.21 -21.67
CA GLU A 47 -8.25 5.03 -22.23
C GLU A 47 -9.10 5.77 -21.19
N ILE A 48 -9.06 5.35 -19.92
CA ILE A 48 -9.82 6.02 -18.86
C ILE A 48 -9.21 7.40 -18.56
N ASN A 49 -10.01 8.44 -18.77
CA ASN A 49 -9.64 9.83 -18.45
C ASN A 49 -10.48 10.43 -17.32
N ASN A 50 -11.37 9.64 -16.73
CA ASN A 50 -12.22 10.02 -15.62
C ASN A 50 -11.68 9.37 -14.34
N PRO A 51 -11.24 10.16 -13.33
CA PRO A 51 -10.65 9.60 -12.12
C PRO A 51 -11.63 8.78 -11.27
N ASP A 52 -12.94 9.03 -11.35
CA ASP A 52 -13.93 8.17 -10.67
C ASP A 52 -14.05 6.79 -11.33
N GLU A 53 -13.83 6.68 -12.64
CA GLU A 53 -13.78 5.38 -13.34
C GLU A 53 -12.52 4.59 -12.97
N LEU A 54 -11.37 5.26 -12.76
CA LEU A 54 -10.15 4.61 -12.26
C LEU A 54 -10.36 4.00 -10.87
N LEU A 55 -11.07 4.70 -9.99
CA LEU A 55 -11.47 4.15 -8.69
C LEU A 55 -12.38 2.93 -8.83
N GLY A 56 -13.30 2.95 -9.79
CA GLY A 56 -14.16 1.81 -10.10
C GLY A 56 -13.38 0.60 -10.64
N VAL A 57 -12.29 0.81 -11.37
CA VAL A 57 -11.39 -0.26 -11.82
C VAL A 57 -10.69 -0.93 -10.64
N LEU A 58 -10.19 -0.15 -9.69
CA LEU A 58 -9.55 -0.69 -8.48
C LEU A 58 -10.49 -1.61 -7.67
N GLU A 59 -11.79 -1.34 -7.70
CA GLU A 59 -12.81 -2.14 -7.01
C GLU A 59 -13.19 -3.44 -7.76
N GLN A 60 -12.73 -3.63 -9.01
CA GLN A 60 -13.15 -4.72 -9.89
C GLN A 60 -12.15 -5.90 -10.02
N ASP A 61 -11.17 -6.00 -9.12
CA ASP A 61 -10.11 -7.03 -9.12
C ASP A 61 -9.29 -7.03 -10.43
N ILE A 62 -8.23 -6.21 -10.45
CA ILE A 62 -7.33 -6.07 -11.61
C ILE A 62 -6.22 -7.10 -11.62
N ASP A 63 -5.73 -7.47 -12.80
CA ASP A 63 -4.58 -8.36 -12.87
C ASP A 63 -3.34 -7.68 -12.27
N THR A 64 -2.62 -8.43 -11.43
CA THR A 64 -1.40 -7.94 -10.79
C THR A 64 -0.34 -7.42 -11.76
N ALA A 65 -0.31 -7.92 -13.00
CA ALA A 65 0.56 -7.44 -14.07
C ALA A 65 0.26 -5.97 -14.45
N ASN A 66 -1.00 -5.54 -14.32
CA ASN A 66 -1.47 -4.20 -14.66
C ASN A 66 -1.45 -3.22 -13.47
N ASN A 67 -1.09 -3.67 -12.26
CA ASN A 67 -1.01 -2.80 -11.08
C ASN A 67 -0.13 -1.57 -11.29
N GLY A 68 1.06 -1.76 -11.86
CA GLY A 68 2.00 -0.65 -12.11
C GLY A 68 1.44 0.36 -13.11
N LEU A 69 0.74 -0.12 -14.14
CA LEU A 69 0.05 0.73 -15.11
C LEU A 69 -1.08 1.54 -14.44
N LEU A 70 -1.91 0.88 -13.64
CA LEU A 70 -3.00 1.55 -12.94
C LEU A 70 -2.46 2.59 -11.94
N ILE A 71 -1.39 2.27 -11.19
CA ILE A 71 -0.74 3.24 -10.29
C ILE A 71 -0.30 4.47 -11.09
N ASN A 72 0.46 4.29 -12.17
CA ASN A 72 0.94 5.40 -12.99
C ASN A 72 -0.21 6.25 -13.52
N LYS A 73 -1.30 5.61 -13.96
CA LYS A 73 -2.47 6.33 -14.47
C LYS A 73 -3.20 7.09 -13.37
N MET A 74 -3.37 6.49 -12.18
CA MET A 74 -4.01 7.15 -11.03
C MET A 74 -3.18 8.31 -10.49
N LEU A 75 -1.85 8.27 -10.62
CA LEU A 75 -0.97 9.37 -10.24
C LEU A 75 -1.16 10.63 -11.10
N GLU A 76 -1.73 10.52 -12.31
CA GLU A 76 -2.13 11.70 -13.10
C GLU A 76 -3.24 12.53 -12.43
N TYR A 77 -3.93 11.95 -11.44
CA TYR A 77 -5.06 12.53 -10.72
C TYR A 77 -4.90 12.39 -9.20
N ASP A 78 -3.66 12.42 -8.70
CA ASP A 78 -3.32 12.11 -7.31
C ASP A 78 -4.07 13.00 -6.29
N ASP A 79 -4.14 14.31 -6.53
CA ASP A 79 -4.88 15.29 -5.72
C ASP A 79 -6.37 14.95 -5.53
N PHE A 80 -6.96 14.21 -6.47
CA PHE A 80 -8.36 13.77 -6.39
C PHE A 80 -8.49 12.36 -5.81
N ILE A 81 -7.62 11.44 -6.25
CA ILE A 81 -7.73 10.02 -5.96
C ILE A 81 -7.23 9.69 -4.55
N ILE A 82 -6.05 10.20 -4.15
CA ILE A 82 -5.42 9.81 -2.89
C ILE A 82 -6.27 10.19 -1.67
N PRO A 83 -6.82 11.41 -1.56
CA PRO A 83 -7.69 11.76 -0.43
C PRO A 83 -8.89 10.81 -0.28
N LYS A 84 -9.49 10.37 -1.40
CA LYS A 84 -10.60 9.41 -1.39
C LYS A 84 -10.16 8.03 -0.91
N LEU A 85 -8.98 7.56 -1.31
CA LEU A 85 -8.43 6.29 -0.85
C LEU A 85 -8.12 6.31 0.65
N ILE A 86 -7.52 7.39 1.14
CA ILE A 86 -7.24 7.58 2.58
C ILE A 86 -8.54 7.50 3.39
N ALA A 87 -9.60 8.18 2.94
CA ALA A 87 -10.91 8.11 3.60
C ALA A 87 -11.49 6.68 3.60
N LYS A 88 -11.30 5.91 2.52
CA LYS A 88 -11.77 4.52 2.44
C LYS A 88 -10.99 3.56 3.35
N LEU A 89 -9.70 3.81 3.61
CA LEU A 89 -8.87 2.96 4.48
C LEU A 89 -9.41 2.82 5.92
N GLU A 90 -10.22 3.78 6.39
CA GLU A 90 -10.82 3.73 7.73
C GLU A 90 -11.65 2.46 7.99
N ASN A 91 -12.39 2.02 6.96
CA ASN A 91 -13.38 0.95 7.08
C ASN A 91 -13.18 -0.19 6.08
N ASN A 92 -12.14 -0.12 5.25
CA ASN A 92 -11.88 -1.14 4.23
C ASN A 92 -11.11 -2.33 4.81
N THR A 93 -11.61 -3.54 4.53
CA THR A 93 -11.04 -4.83 4.96
C THR A 93 -10.55 -5.68 3.79
N ASP A 94 -10.61 -5.17 2.58
CA ASP A 94 -10.10 -5.82 1.38
C ASP A 94 -8.57 -5.61 1.31
N ASP A 95 -7.83 -6.71 1.49
CA ASP A 95 -6.37 -6.65 1.60
C ASP A 95 -5.73 -6.11 0.31
N PHE A 96 -6.28 -6.45 -0.86
CA PHE A 96 -5.79 -5.95 -2.14
C PHE A 96 -5.94 -4.42 -2.24
N PHE A 97 -7.14 -3.90 -1.96
CA PHE A 97 -7.41 -2.46 -1.93
C PHE A 97 -6.45 -1.73 -0.99
N VAL A 98 -6.25 -2.26 0.22
CA VAL A 98 -5.37 -1.65 1.23
C VAL A 98 -3.92 -1.62 0.73
N GLU A 99 -3.40 -2.74 0.24
CA GLU A 99 -2.04 -2.85 -0.29
C GLU A 99 -1.81 -1.95 -1.51
N PHE A 100 -2.77 -1.92 -2.45
CA PHE A 100 -2.71 -1.07 -3.61
C PHE A 100 -2.72 0.41 -3.21
N SER A 101 -3.62 0.80 -2.30
CA SER A 101 -3.77 2.17 -1.85
C SER A 101 -2.49 2.68 -1.20
N ILE A 102 -1.87 1.92 -0.29
CA ILE A 102 -0.63 2.37 0.36
C ILE A 102 0.54 2.48 -0.63
N ARG A 103 0.57 1.63 -1.66
CA ARG A 103 1.57 1.71 -2.74
C ARG A 103 1.39 2.96 -3.57
N LEU A 104 0.17 3.25 -4.03
CA LEU A 104 -0.14 4.46 -4.77
C LEU A 104 0.20 5.73 -3.97
N ILE A 105 -0.18 5.78 -2.69
CA ILE A 105 0.12 6.94 -1.83
C ILE A 105 1.64 7.14 -1.73
N ARG A 106 2.39 6.07 -1.56
CA ARG A 106 3.85 6.14 -1.48
C ARG A 106 4.48 6.59 -2.81
N GLU A 107 4.00 6.07 -3.94
CA GLU A 107 4.51 6.43 -5.28
C GLU A 107 4.20 7.87 -5.68
N SER A 108 3.21 8.52 -5.07
CA SER A 108 2.95 9.95 -5.26
C SER A 108 4.13 10.83 -4.85
N LYS A 109 4.99 10.33 -3.95
CA LYS A 109 6.13 11.08 -3.38
C LYS A 109 5.73 12.45 -2.82
N ASN A 110 4.45 12.57 -2.42
CA ASN A 110 3.89 13.79 -1.86
C ASN A 110 3.72 13.64 -0.35
N ASP A 111 4.67 14.22 0.39
CA ASP A 111 4.70 14.16 1.85
C ASP A 111 3.49 14.84 2.53
N PHE A 112 2.68 15.62 1.80
CA PHE A 112 1.44 16.21 2.33
C PHE A 112 0.47 15.13 2.82
N TYR A 113 0.42 13.99 2.14
CA TYR A 113 -0.48 12.89 2.51
C TYR A 113 -0.08 12.21 3.84
N SER A 114 1.15 12.40 4.32
CA SER A 114 1.58 11.82 5.60
C SER A 114 0.72 12.26 6.79
N GLU A 115 0.32 13.53 6.82
CA GLU A 115 -0.52 14.07 7.89
C GLU A 115 -1.95 13.53 7.81
N LEU A 116 -2.50 13.45 6.59
CA LEU A 116 -3.82 12.86 6.34
C LEU A 116 -3.86 11.39 6.79
N VAL A 117 -2.85 10.60 6.40
CA VAL A 117 -2.72 9.19 6.80
C VAL A 117 -2.59 9.05 8.32
N LEU A 118 -1.77 9.91 8.96
CA LEU A 118 -1.59 9.89 10.41
C LEU A 118 -2.90 10.15 11.16
N ASN A 119 -3.69 11.12 10.68
CA ASN A 119 -4.96 11.50 11.28
C ASN A 119 -6.05 10.41 11.13
N THR A 120 -5.91 9.54 10.15
CA THR A 120 -6.82 8.40 9.93
C THR A 120 -6.56 7.22 10.87
N LEU A 121 -5.36 7.06 11.45
CA LEU A 121 -5.02 5.90 12.30
C LEU A 121 -6.06 5.58 13.39
N PRO A 122 -6.61 6.54 14.17
CA PRO A 122 -7.56 6.24 15.23
C PRO A 122 -8.90 5.67 14.73
N SER A 123 -9.24 5.93 13.46
CA SER A 123 -10.48 5.47 12.83
C SER A 123 -10.38 4.05 12.27
N ILE A 124 -9.16 3.55 12.00
CA ILE A 124 -8.95 2.23 11.41
C ILE A 124 -9.18 1.13 12.45
N LYS A 125 -10.25 0.34 12.26
CA LYS A 125 -10.61 -0.75 13.18
C LYS A 125 -10.02 -2.10 12.78
N HIS A 126 -9.75 -2.29 11.50
CA HIS A 126 -9.24 -3.56 10.98
C HIS A 126 -7.74 -3.69 11.25
N ALA A 127 -7.35 -4.78 11.92
CA ALA A 127 -5.97 -4.95 12.40
C ALA A 127 -4.94 -5.03 11.27
N TYR A 128 -5.27 -5.71 10.17
CA TYR A 128 -4.39 -5.76 9.00
C TYR A 128 -4.24 -4.37 8.37
N THR A 129 -5.36 -3.67 8.14
CA THR A 129 -5.35 -2.32 7.57
C THR A 129 -4.53 -1.37 8.43
N LEU A 130 -4.70 -1.39 9.75
CA LEU A 130 -3.95 -0.54 10.67
C LEU A 130 -2.45 -0.87 10.64
N SER A 131 -2.08 -2.15 10.62
CA SER A 131 -0.69 -2.59 10.46
C SER A 131 -0.08 -2.07 9.16
N THR A 132 -0.78 -2.24 8.03
CA THR A 132 -0.31 -1.87 6.70
C THR A 132 -0.24 -0.35 6.52
N VAL A 133 -1.16 0.41 7.12
CA VAL A 133 -1.08 1.88 7.13
C VAL A 133 0.07 2.38 8.02
N CYS A 134 0.39 1.70 9.13
CA CYS A 134 1.61 2.02 9.88
C CYS A 134 2.86 1.84 9.02
N LEU A 135 2.94 0.77 8.24
CA LEU A 135 4.06 0.54 7.30
C LEU A 135 4.23 1.72 6.33
N LEU A 136 3.14 2.21 5.73
CA LEU A 136 3.17 3.40 4.86
C LEU A 136 3.78 4.62 5.56
N LEU A 137 3.41 4.87 6.82
CA LEU A 137 3.97 5.97 7.60
C LEU A 137 5.48 5.84 7.84
N GLY A 138 6.06 4.64 7.79
CA GLY A 138 7.52 4.48 7.79
C GLY A 138 8.17 5.18 6.61
N PHE A 139 7.57 5.07 5.42
CA PHE A 139 8.08 5.65 4.19
C PHE A 139 7.80 7.15 4.07
N ILE A 140 6.57 7.58 4.38
CA ILE A 140 6.12 8.96 4.12
C ILE A 140 6.02 9.82 5.39
N GLY A 141 5.93 9.19 6.56
CA GLY A 141 5.65 9.86 7.83
C GLY A 141 6.79 10.76 8.29
N LYS A 142 6.45 11.75 9.12
CA LYS A 142 7.39 12.64 9.81
C LYS A 142 7.52 12.22 11.28
N LYS A 143 8.33 12.97 12.07
CA LYS A 143 8.62 12.63 13.48
C LYS A 143 7.37 12.49 14.34
N GLU A 144 6.31 13.21 14.01
CA GLU A 144 5.03 13.19 14.70
C GLU A 144 4.35 11.80 14.65
N ALA A 145 4.64 11.01 13.61
CA ALA A 145 4.10 9.65 13.46
C ALA A 145 4.82 8.60 14.32
N LEU A 146 6.03 8.88 14.85
CA LEU A 146 6.83 7.92 15.62
C LEU A 146 6.07 7.36 16.83
N LYS A 147 5.54 8.25 17.66
CA LYS A 147 4.87 7.85 18.90
C LYS A 147 3.57 7.07 18.62
N PRO A 148 2.67 7.51 17.72
CA PRO A 148 1.52 6.72 17.30
C PRO A 148 1.90 5.32 16.79
N VAL A 149 2.89 5.22 15.90
CA VAL A 149 3.36 3.94 15.35
C VAL A 149 3.96 3.04 16.43
N TRP A 150 4.78 3.60 17.34
CA TRP A 150 5.32 2.87 18.48
C TRP A 150 4.24 2.32 19.42
N ASN A 151 3.21 3.12 19.69
CA ASN A 151 2.09 2.68 20.53
C ASN A 151 1.31 1.53 19.87
N ILE A 152 1.09 1.62 18.56
CA ILE A 152 0.39 0.56 17.79
C ILE A 152 1.22 -0.72 17.73
N TYR A 153 2.55 -0.62 17.57
CA TYR A 153 3.46 -1.77 17.68
C TYR A 153 3.25 -2.53 18.99
N ASN A 154 3.36 -1.84 20.13
CA ASN A 154 3.19 -2.46 21.45
C ASN A 154 1.78 -3.01 21.64
N PHE A 155 0.75 -2.28 21.20
CA PHE A 155 -0.63 -2.77 21.21
C PHE A 155 -0.78 -4.10 20.47
N PHE A 156 -0.18 -4.25 19.28
CA PHE A 156 -0.24 -5.50 18.53
C PHE A 156 0.55 -6.64 19.18
N LYS A 157 1.71 -6.34 19.77
CA LYS A 157 2.49 -7.32 20.54
C LYS A 157 1.67 -7.91 21.70
N ASP A 158 0.93 -7.05 22.39
CA ASP A 158 0.14 -7.45 23.56
C ASP A 158 -1.17 -8.14 23.17
N LYS A 159 -1.93 -7.56 22.22
CA LYS A 159 -3.28 -8.02 21.89
C LYS A 159 -3.30 -9.18 20.88
N TYR A 160 -2.31 -9.29 20.01
CA TYR A 160 -2.25 -10.32 18.97
C TYR A 160 -0.88 -11.03 18.90
N PRO A 161 -0.38 -11.61 20.02
CA PRO A 161 0.98 -12.14 20.11
C PRO A 161 1.29 -13.28 19.15
N ASN A 162 0.26 -13.97 18.64
CA ASN A 162 0.38 -15.09 17.69
C ASN A 162 0.10 -14.68 16.23
N LYS A 163 -0.09 -13.39 15.97
CA LYS A 163 -0.24 -12.82 14.63
C LYS A 163 0.98 -11.95 14.32
N THR A 164 1.09 -11.52 13.07
CA THR A 164 2.21 -10.71 12.57
C THR A 164 1.82 -9.24 12.33
N PHE A 165 0.73 -8.77 12.94
CA PHE A 165 0.28 -7.38 12.78
C PHE A 165 1.25 -6.36 13.38
N ASP A 166 2.10 -6.78 14.33
CA ASP A 166 3.18 -5.96 14.86
C ASP A 166 4.25 -5.65 13.81
N GLN A 167 4.33 -6.40 12.72
CA GLN A 167 5.40 -6.26 11.73
C GLN A 167 5.26 -5.01 10.86
N GLY A 168 4.04 -4.59 10.52
CA GLY A 168 3.83 -3.32 9.80
C GLY A 168 4.42 -2.11 10.54
N PRO A 169 4.01 -1.82 11.78
CA PRO A 169 4.61 -0.74 12.56
C PRO A 169 6.08 -1.00 12.93
N LEU A 170 6.52 -2.26 13.08
CA LEU A 170 7.94 -2.55 13.29
C LEU A 170 8.80 -2.12 12.08
N PHE A 171 8.40 -2.50 10.87
CA PHE A 171 9.08 -2.07 9.64
C PHE A 171 9.01 -0.55 9.48
N ALA A 172 7.91 0.09 9.87
CA ALA A 172 7.84 1.54 9.89
C ALA A 172 8.89 2.19 10.81
N LEU A 173 9.12 1.62 12.00
CA LEU A 173 10.16 2.07 12.92
C LEU A 173 11.57 1.88 12.36
N PHE A 174 11.80 0.80 11.59
CA PHE A 174 13.06 0.62 10.86
C PHE A 174 13.24 1.72 9.80
N GLU A 175 12.22 2.02 9.00
CA GLU A 175 12.28 3.10 8.01
C GLU A 175 12.51 4.47 8.66
N PHE A 176 11.87 4.77 9.79
CA PHE A 176 12.14 6.00 10.52
C PHE A 176 13.59 6.11 10.98
N LYS A 177 14.19 5.01 11.45
CA LYS A 177 15.60 4.96 11.83
C LYS A 177 16.50 5.21 10.62
N ASP A 178 16.23 4.54 9.51
CA ASP A 178 17.03 4.67 8.28
C ASP A 178 16.94 6.09 7.69
N ARG A 179 15.81 6.77 7.90
CA ARG A 179 15.59 8.19 7.54
C ARG A 179 16.12 9.19 8.58
N GLY A 180 16.73 8.74 9.69
CA GLY A 180 17.28 9.59 10.74
C GLY A 180 16.24 10.32 11.61
N LEU A 181 15.05 9.75 11.73
CA LEU A 181 13.93 10.31 12.51
C LEU A 181 13.81 9.69 13.92
N LEU A 182 14.39 8.49 14.12
CA LEU A 182 14.50 7.79 15.42
C LEU A 182 15.92 7.94 15.99
#